data_AF-A0A2V6I5U3-F1
#
_entry.id   AF-A0A2V6I5U3-F1
#
_cell.length_a   1.000
_cell.length_b   1.000
_cell.length_c   1.000
_cell.angle_alpha   90.00
_cell.angle_beta   90.00
_cell.angle_gamma   90.00
#
_symmetry.space_group_name_H-M   'P 1'
#
loop_
_entity.id
_entity.type
_entity.pdbx_description
1 polymer ?
#
loop_
_entity_poly.entity_id
_entity_poly.type
_entity_poly.pdbx_seq_one_letter_code
_entity_poly.pdbx_strand_id
1 'polypeptide(L)'
;MRWLSISGCRSVAFGIGGSILGAISTLAQINESSSLPEIEFSQLSQRDPNPLGEKALAIHPEQWKHAETEHFIYHFVHGYVATPVSVEAEFHYRVIAKELERAQPAGDIKSHIYIFERPEEWQEFQAFGKLEPWSGGIHSAGSLFVQRNPAYKFSNNLLGHEIVHLVLHRFYTD
;
A
#
# COMPACT_ATOMS: atom_id res chain seq x y z
N MET A 1 -66.85 40.93 -7.83
CA MET A 1 -66.47 41.16 -6.41
C MET A 1 -66.20 39.82 -5.74
N ARG A 2 -65.00 39.67 -5.16
CA ARG A 2 -64.50 38.65 -4.22
C ARG A 2 -64.57 37.15 -4.58
N TRP A 3 -63.36 36.62 -4.78
CA TRP A 3 -62.90 35.24 -4.65
C TRP A 3 -62.93 34.74 -3.19
N LEU A 4 -62.97 33.41 -2.99
CA LEU A 4 -62.39 32.59 -1.89
C LEU A 4 -62.66 31.11 -2.23
N SER A 5 -61.77 30.43 -2.96
CA SER A 5 -60.65 29.57 -2.51
C SER A 5 -60.91 28.72 -1.25
N ILE A 6 -60.83 27.40 -1.44
CA ILE A 6 -61.15 26.33 -0.49
C ILE A 6 -59.95 26.03 0.40
N SER A 7 -60.15 26.11 1.72
CA SER A 7 -59.26 25.51 2.74
C SER A 7 -59.79 24.13 3.13
N GLY A 8 -58.94 23.11 3.05
CA GLY A 8 -59.16 21.80 3.67
C GLY A 8 -57.96 21.46 4.55
N CYS A 9 -58.22 21.35 5.86
CA CYS A 9 -57.24 21.17 6.91
C CYS A 9 -57.24 19.71 7.40
N ARG A 10 -56.02 19.20 7.65
CA ARG A 10 -55.60 18.19 8.64
C ARG A 10 -55.79 16.67 8.39
N SER A 11 -54.62 16.05 8.45
CA SER A 11 -54.23 14.64 8.64
C SER A 11 -54.90 13.90 9.80
N VAL A 12 -54.99 12.58 9.67
CA VAL A 12 -54.63 11.61 10.73
C VAL A 12 -53.95 10.39 10.08
N ALA A 13 -52.85 9.95 10.70
CA ALA A 13 -51.95 8.86 10.30
C ALA A 13 -52.41 7.49 10.84
N PHE A 14 -51.95 6.39 10.21
CA PHE A 14 -51.68 5.10 10.86
C PHE A 14 -50.60 4.35 10.07
N GLY A 15 -49.68 3.68 10.79
CA GLY A 15 -48.55 2.88 10.27
C GLY A 15 -49.01 1.70 9.40
N ILE A 16 -48.15 0.86 8.82
CA ILE A 16 -47.06 0.08 9.41
C ILE A 16 -46.19 -0.44 8.24
N GLY A 17 -44.87 -0.49 8.41
CA GLY A 17 -44.03 -1.56 7.84
C GLY A 17 -43.49 -1.37 6.43
N GLY A 18 -42.16 -1.34 6.30
CA GLY A 18 -41.49 -1.50 5.00
C GLY A 18 -40.16 -0.79 4.92
N SER A 19 -39.16 -1.29 5.66
CA SER A 19 -37.76 -0.99 5.42
C SER A 19 -37.39 -1.29 3.97
N ILE A 20 -36.98 -0.28 3.22
CA ILE A 20 -36.01 -0.46 2.14
C ILE A 20 -34.94 0.60 2.36
N LEU A 21 -33.91 0.18 3.09
CA LEU A 21 -32.62 0.83 3.15
C LEU A 21 -32.18 1.12 1.71
N GLY A 22 -32.11 2.40 1.35
CA GLY A 22 -31.37 2.82 0.18
C GLY A 22 -29.93 2.39 0.38
N ALA A 23 -29.48 1.42 -0.41
CA ALA A 23 -28.08 1.05 -0.50
C ALA A 23 -27.32 2.29 -0.99
N ILE A 24 -26.65 2.99 -0.06
CA ILE A 24 -25.63 3.96 -0.43
C ILE A 24 -24.47 3.12 -0.97
N SER A 25 -24.39 3.02 -2.29
CA SER A 25 -23.18 2.56 -2.95
C SER A 25 -22.09 3.59 -2.66
N THR A 26 -21.26 3.35 -1.64
CA THR A 26 -19.93 3.96 -1.58
C THR A 26 -19.12 3.38 -2.72
N LEU A 27 -19.24 4.01 -3.90
CA LEU A 27 -18.21 3.92 -4.91
C LEU A 27 -16.95 4.47 -4.24
N ALA A 28 -16.03 3.57 -3.89
CA ALA A 28 -14.67 3.95 -3.56
C ALA A 28 -14.17 4.77 -4.76
N GLN A 29 -14.06 6.07 -4.55
CA GLN A 29 -13.56 6.99 -5.53
C GLN A 29 -12.07 6.67 -5.67
N ILE A 30 -11.74 5.85 -6.66
CA ILE A 30 -10.37 5.62 -7.06
C ILE A 30 -9.90 6.95 -7.65
N ASN A 31 -9.35 7.81 -6.80
CA ASN A 31 -8.67 9.01 -7.25
C ASN A 31 -7.45 8.54 -8.07
N GLU A 32 -7.57 8.53 -9.39
CA GLU A 32 -6.47 8.26 -10.34
C GLU A 32 -5.37 9.36 -10.33
N SER A 33 -5.24 10.13 -9.25
CA SER A 33 -4.25 11.21 -9.11
C SER A 33 -3.84 11.50 -7.66
N SER A 34 -4.01 10.55 -6.73
CA SER A 34 -3.35 10.66 -5.42
C SER A 34 -1.94 10.07 -5.51
N SER A 35 -0.96 10.89 -5.86
CA SER A 35 0.46 10.53 -5.69
C SER A 35 0.70 10.09 -4.24
N LEU A 36 1.52 9.05 -4.06
CA LEU A 36 1.91 8.57 -2.73
C LEU A 36 2.57 9.73 -1.94
N PRO A 37 1.99 10.19 -0.81
CA PRO A 37 2.51 11.36 -0.10
C PRO A 37 3.90 11.12 0.48
N GLU A 38 4.84 12.02 0.17
CA GLU A 38 6.18 11.99 0.75
C GLU A 38 6.13 12.44 2.23
N ILE A 39 6.84 11.71 3.09
CA ILE A 39 7.01 12.03 4.51
C ILE A 39 8.49 12.01 4.87
N GLU A 40 8.86 12.77 5.88
CA GLU A 40 10.25 12.80 6.36
C GLU A 40 10.63 11.47 7.01
N PHE A 41 11.90 11.07 6.89
CA PHE A 41 12.39 9.84 7.52
C PHE A 41 12.15 9.82 9.03
N SER A 42 12.21 10.98 9.69
CA SER A 42 11.95 11.13 11.13
C SER A 42 10.48 10.92 11.52
N GLN A 43 9.56 11.03 10.57
CA GLN A 43 8.11 10.97 10.76
C GLN A 43 7.49 9.61 10.41
N LEU A 44 8.28 8.66 9.88
CA LEU A 44 7.83 7.28 9.68
C LEU A 44 7.28 6.71 11.00
N SER A 45 6.13 6.03 10.94
CA SER A 45 5.53 5.45 12.15
C SER A 45 6.40 4.37 12.78
N GLN A 46 7.23 3.69 11.96
CA GLN A 46 8.06 2.56 12.35
C GLN A 46 9.45 2.63 11.72
N ARG A 47 10.41 2.04 12.42
CA ARG A 47 11.77 1.83 11.94
C ARG A 47 11.92 0.38 11.49
N ASP A 48 12.70 0.19 10.44
CA ASP A 48 13.08 -1.14 9.99
C ASP A 48 14.17 -1.70 10.92
N PRO A 49 13.94 -2.81 11.64
CA PRO A 49 14.98 -3.46 12.42
C PRO A 49 15.96 -4.26 11.53
N ASN A 50 15.70 -4.38 10.22
CA ASN A 50 16.54 -5.15 9.29
C ASN A 50 17.88 -4.43 9.00
N PRO A 51 19.04 -5.04 9.33
CA PRO A 51 20.34 -4.45 9.00
C PRO A 51 20.56 -4.22 7.50
N LEU A 52 19.92 -4.98 6.61
CA LEU A 52 19.96 -4.73 5.17
C LEU A 52 19.25 -3.43 4.80
N GLY A 53 18.23 -3.02 5.56
CA GLY A 53 17.56 -1.74 5.41
C GLY A 53 18.51 -0.57 5.62
N GLU A 54 19.31 -0.61 6.69
CA GLU A 54 20.35 0.39 6.94
C GLU A 54 21.40 0.44 5.82
N LYS A 55 21.79 -0.73 5.28
CA LYS A 55 22.73 -0.79 4.15
C LYS A 55 22.13 -0.22 2.87
N ALA A 56 20.86 -0.47 2.59
CA ALA A 56 20.16 0.14 1.46
C ALA A 56 20.14 1.67 1.57
N LEU A 57 19.75 2.20 2.73
CA LEU A 57 19.67 3.65 2.96
C LEU A 57 21.03 4.35 2.97
N ALA A 58 22.12 3.62 3.20
CA ALA A 58 23.48 4.15 3.13
C ALA A 58 23.98 4.36 1.70
N ILE A 59 23.35 3.74 0.69
CA ILE A 59 23.66 3.96 -0.72
C ILE A 59 22.98 5.27 -1.13
N HIS A 60 23.78 6.30 -1.43
CA HIS A 60 23.29 7.64 -1.80
C HIS A 60 22.21 8.19 -0.83
N PRO A 61 22.54 8.39 0.46
CA PRO A 61 21.58 8.71 1.51
C PRO A 61 20.73 9.96 1.20
N GLU A 62 21.28 10.90 0.43
CA GLU A 62 20.63 12.15 0.03
C GLU A 62 19.48 11.98 -0.98
N GLN A 63 19.38 10.82 -1.63
CA GLN A 63 18.39 10.57 -2.69
C GLN A 63 17.12 9.91 -2.16
N TRP A 64 17.17 9.32 -0.97
CA TRP A 64 16.04 8.59 -0.42
C TRP A 64 14.92 9.51 0.01
N LYS A 65 13.73 9.14 -0.43
CA LYS A 65 12.44 9.67 -0.01
C LYS A 65 11.64 8.55 0.64
N HIS A 66 10.66 8.96 1.43
CA HIS A 66 9.85 8.03 2.20
C HIS A 66 8.38 8.31 2.04
N ALA A 67 7.60 7.25 2.14
CA ALA A 67 6.15 7.32 2.21
C ALA A 67 5.63 6.14 2.99
N GLU A 68 4.37 6.23 3.36
CA GLU A 68 3.74 5.22 4.20
C GLU A 68 2.27 5.04 3.81
N THR A 69 1.83 3.79 3.81
CA THR A 69 0.43 3.40 3.68
C THR A 69 -0.01 2.66 4.94
N GLU A 70 -1.20 2.07 4.93
CA GLU A 70 -1.72 1.31 6.06
C GLU A 70 -0.79 0.13 6.41
N HIS A 71 -0.29 -0.61 5.41
CA HIS A 71 0.44 -1.87 5.67
C HIS A 71 1.93 -1.81 5.37
N PHE A 72 2.41 -0.76 4.70
CA PHE A 72 3.78 -0.70 4.17
C PHE A 72 4.43 0.67 4.38
N ILE A 73 5.75 0.66 4.52
CA ILE A 73 6.62 1.82 4.47
C ILE A 73 7.50 1.70 3.22
N TYR A 74 7.61 2.78 2.45
CA TYR A 74 8.34 2.80 1.19
C TYR A 74 9.58 3.69 1.31
N HIS A 75 10.69 3.22 0.77
CA HIS A 75 11.93 3.96 0.56
C HIS A 75 12.21 3.96 -0.94
N PHE A 76 12.29 5.14 -1.55
CA PHE A 76 12.38 5.30 -3.01
C PHE A 76 13.12 6.59 -3.41
N VAL A 77 13.50 6.71 -4.69
CA VAL A 77 14.12 7.94 -5.23
C VAL A 77 13.08 8.83 -5.89
N HIS A 78 12.16 8.27 -6.67
CA HIS A 78 11.09 9.02 -7.33
C HIS A 78 9.68 8.51 -7.03
N GLY A 79 8.79 9.42 -6.62
CA GLY A 79 7.40 9.09 -6.26
C GLY A 79 6.58 8.47 -7.40
N TYR A 80 6.91 8.75 -8.66
CA TYR A 80 6.22 8.14 -9.81
C TYR A 80 6.53 6.64 -9.95
N VAL A 81 7.64 6.15 -9.36
CA VAL A 81 7.95 4.71 -9.28
C VAL A 81 7.27 4.10 -8.05
N ALA A 82 7.29 4.78 -6.91
CA ALA A 82 6.72 4.26 -5.68
C ALA A 82 5.19 4.21 -5.68
N THR A 83 4.51 5.17 -6.32
CA THR A 83 3.04 5.25 -6.36
C THR A 83 2.37 4.00 -6.97
N PRO A 84 2.75 3.50 -8.16
CA PRO A 84 2.16 2.27 -8.68
C PRO A 84 2.50 1.06 -7.79
N VAL A 85 3.73 0.99 -7.27
CA VAL A 85 4.15 -0.07 -6.33
C VAL A 85 3.28 -0.07 -5.06
N SER A 86 2.93 1.10 -4.53
CA SER A 86 2.11 1.18 -3.33
C SER A 86 0.67 0.74 -3.57
N VAL A 87 0.10 1.12 -4.71
CA VAL A 87 -1.26 0.70 -5.09
C VAL A 87 -1.32 -0.83 -5.27
N GLU A 88 -0.33 -1.41 -5.97
CA GLU A 88 -0.24 -2.86 -6.17
C GLU A 88 -0.02 -3.60 -4.84
N ALA A 89 0.87 -3.10 -3.97
CA ALA A 89 1.12 -3.67 -2.64
C ALA A 89 -0.13 -3.74 -1.77
N GLU A 90 -0.84 -2.63 -1.64
CA GLU A 90 -2.06 -2.57 -0.85
C GLU A 90 -3.19 -3.42 -1.45
N PHE A 91 -3.29 -3.48 -2.79
CA PHE A 91 -4.23 -4.37 -3.46
C PHE A 91 -3.95 -5.84 -3.11
N HIS A 92 -2.70 -6.29 -3.28
CA HIS A 92 -2.32 -7.67 -2.98
C HIS A 92 -2.49 -8.01 -1.50
N TYR A 93 -2.12 -7.10 -0.60
CA TYR A 93 -2.36 -7.29 0.84
C TYR A 93 -3.82 -7.60 1.13
N ARG A 94 -4.76 -6.78 0.62
CA ARG A 94 -6.20 -6.99 0.85
C ARG A 94 -6.70 -8.31 0.28
N VAL A 95 -6.25 -8.69 -0.91
CA VAL A 95 -6.63 -9.97 -1.54
C VAL A 95 -6.14 -11.14 -0.70
N ILE A 96 -4.88 -11.14 -0.31
CA ILE A 96 -4.27 -12.23 0.46
C ILE A 96 -4.88 -12.30 1.86
N ALA A 97 -5.01 -11.17 2.56
CA ALA A 97 -5.60 -11.14 3.89
C ALA A 97 -7.05 -11.65 3.89
N LYS A 98 -7.83 -11.33 2.85
CA LYS A 98 -9.18 -11.85 2.66
C LYS A 98 -9.17 -13.36 2.41
N GLU A 99 -8.30 -13.83 1.51
CA GLU A 99 -8.21 -15.25 1.13
C GLU A 99 -7.73 -16.14 2.28
N LEU A 100 -6.85 -15.62 3.14
CA LEU A 100 -6.36 -16.36 4.30
C LEU A 100 -7.43 -16.57 5.37
N GLU A 101 -8.53 -15.80 5.37
CA GLU A 101 -9.62 -15.85 6.37
C GLU A 101 -9.14 -15.86 7.83
N ARG A 102 -7.94 -15.31 8.10
CA ARG A 102 -7.36 -15.24 9.44
C ARG A 102 -7.55 -13.87 10.06
N ALA A 103 -7.63 -13.86 11.39
CA ALA A 103 -7.48 -12.62 12.14
C ALA A 103 -6.13 -11.99 11.78
N GLN A 104 -6.13 -10.68 11.54
CA GLN A 104 -4.88 -9.96 11.29
C GLN A 104 -3.92 -10.20 12.45
N PRO A 105 -2.60 -10.31 12.17
CA PRO A 105 -1.59 -10.50 13.20
C PRO A 105 -1.75 -9.44 14.29
N ALA A 106 -1.52 -9.83 15.56
CA ALA A 106 -1.57 -8.89 16.66
C ALA A 106 -0.41 -7.89 16.54
N GLY A 107 -0.70 -6.67 16.08
CA GLY A 107 0.27 -5.59 15.95
C GLY A 107 0.16 -4.89 14.59
N ASP A 108 0.28 -3.56 14.62
CA ASP A 108 0.33 -2.73 13.42
C ASP A 108 1.75 -2.72 12.84
N ILE A 109 2.38 -3.89 12.62
CA ILE A 109 3.79 -3.95 12.15
C ILE A 109 3.83 -3.75 10.64
N LYS A 110 4.42 -2.67 10.12
CA LYS A 110 4.49 -2.40 8.68
C LYS A 110 5.71 -3.06 8.04
N SER A 111 5.55 -3.52 6.81
CA SER A 111 6.65 -4.05 6.01
C SER A 111 7.35 -2.91 5.28
N HIS A 112 8.68 -2.92 5.28
CA HIS A 112 9.48 -1.93 4.57
C HIS A 112 9.76 -2.39 3.13
N ILE A 113 9.62 -1.49 2.16
CA ILE A 113 9.87 -1.75 0.75
C ILE A 113 10.92 -0.75 0.24
N TYR A 114 12.08 -1.25 -0.16
CA TYR A 114 13.18 -0.47 -0.73
C TYR A 114 13.18 -0.64 -2.25
N ILE A 115 13.08 0.46 -2.97
CA ILE A 115 12.93 0.48 -4.43
C ILE A 115 14.18 1.09 -5.05
N PHE A 116 14.99 0.23 -5.66
CA PHE A 116 16.19 0.63 -6.41
C PHE A 116 15.84 0.87 -7.87
N GLU A 117 16.06 2.08 -8.37
CA GLU A 117 15.75 2.41 -9.76
C GLU A 117 16.92 2.12 -10.71
N ARG A 118 18.15 2.25 -10.20
CA ARG A 118 19.36 2.11 -10.99
C ARG A 118 20.00 0.74 -10.80
N PRO A 119 20.35 0.02 -11.88
CA PRO A 119 21.06 -1.26 -11.79
C PRO A 119 22.37 -1.20 -11.01
N GLU A 120 23.08 -0.08 -11.07
CA GLU A 120 24.36 0.10 -10.40
C GLU A 120 24.18 0.11 -8.87
N GLU A 121 23.16 0.83 -8.38
CA GLU A 121 22.81 0.87 -6.95
C GLU A 121 22.29 -0.48 -6.46
N TRP A 122 21.51 -1.19 -7.28
CA TRP A 122 21.09 -2.55 -6.98
C TRP A 122 22.27 -3.51 -6.89
N GLN A 123 23.22 -3.45 -7.82
CA GLN A 123 24.43 -4.27 -7.80
C GLN A 123 25.31 -3.97 -6.58
N GLU A 124 25.44 -2.70 -6.20
CA GLU A 124 26.13 -2.30 -4.98
C GLU A 124 25.45 -2.90 -3.74
N PHE A 125 24.12 -2.82 -3.65
CA PHE A 125 23.34 -3.45 -2.59
C PHE A 125 23.53 -4.99 -2.57
N GLN A 126 23.50 -5.64 -3.73
CA GLN A 126 23.71 -7.09 -3.86
C GLN A 126 25.08 -7.52 -3.30
N ALA A 127 26.12 -6.71 -3.50
CA ALA A 127 27.45 -6.98 -2.95
C ALA A 127 27.45 -6.99 -1.42
N PHE A 128 26.71 -6.07 -0.77
CA PHE A 128 26.56 -6.07 0.69
C PHE A 128 25.77 -7.27 1.21
N GLY A 129 24.67 -7.61 0.53
CA GLY A 129 23.81 -8.73 0.91
C GLY A 129 24.37 -10.12 0.55
N LYS A 130 25.50 -10.18 -0.17
CA LYS A 130 26.04 -11.41 -0.78
C LYS A 130 24.99 -12.14 -1.62
N LEU A 131 24.19 -11.37 -2.35
CA LEU A 131 23.08 -11.87 -3.14
C LEU A 131 23.58 -12.41 -4.47
N GLU A 132 22.85 -13.39 -5.01
CA GLU A 132 23.12 -13.89 -6.34
C GLU A 132 22.88 -12.78 -7.39
N PRO A 133 23.79 -12.59 -8.37
CA PRO A 133 23.71 -11.47 -9.32
C PRO A 133 22.42 -11.40 -10.14
N TRP A 134 21.76 -12.54 -10.35
CA TRP A 134 20.54 -12.66 -11.13
C TRP A 134 19.26 -12.33 -10.34
N SER A 135 19.38 -12.01 -9.05
CA SER A 135 18.22 -11.67 -8.19
C SER A 135 17.67 -10.29 -8.57
N GLY A 136 16.39 -10.20 -8.92
CA GLY A 136 15.69 -8.92 -9.20
C GLY A 136 14.99 -8.32 -7.98
N GLY A 137 14.95 -9.05 -6.87
CA GLY A 137 14.42 -8.63 -5.59
C GLY A 137 14.70 -9.69 -4.53
N ILE A 138 14.63 -9.30 -3.26
CA ILE A 138 14.76 -10.22 -2.13
C ILE A 138 13.81 -9.83 -1.00
N HIS A 139 13.30 -10.86 -0.32
CA HIS A 139 12.64 -10.71 0.97
C HIS A 139 13.62 -11.03 2.10
N SER A 140 13.64 -10.21 3.14
CA SER A 140 14.45 -10.43 4.33
C SER A 140 13.80 -9.78 5.55
N ALA A 141 13.57 -10.57 6.61
CA ALA A 141 13.10 -10.11 7.91
C ALA A 141 11.87 -9.17 7.89
N GLY A 142 10.91 -9.42 6.99
CA GLY A 142 9.70 -8.59 6.86
C GLY A 142 9.86 -7.34 5.98
N SER A 143 11.03 -7.19 5.35
CA SER A 143 11.35 -6.14 4.38
C SER A 143 11.58 -6.72 2.99
N LEU A 144 11.25 -5.93 1.97
CA LEU A 144 11.39 -6.26 0.57
C LEU A 144 12.33 -5.27 -0.09
N PHE A 145 13.32 -5.77 -0.79
CA PHE A 145 14.27 -4.98 -1.58
C PHE A 145 14.07 -5.35 -3.03
N VAL A 146 13.74 -4.38 -3.89
CA VAL A 146 13.41 -4.65 -5.29
C VAL A 146 14.10 -3.68 -6.21
N GLN A 147 14.56 -4.19 -7.34
CA GLN A 147 14.97 -3.36 -8.46
C GLN A 147 13.74 -3.04 -9.33
N ARG A 148 13.46 -1.75 -9.51
CA ARG A 148 12.37 -1.23 -10.36
C ARG A 148 12.90 -0.15 -11.26
N ASN A 149 13.23 -0.51 -12.50
CA ASN A 149 13.68 0.46 -13.48
C ASN A 149 12.50 0.96 -14.34
N PRO A 150 12.15 2.26 -14.28
CA PRO A 150 11.04 2.82 -15.06
C PRO A 150 11.26 2.77 -16.59
N ALA A 151 12.49 2.60 -17.07
CA ALA A 151 12.81 2.46 -18.49
C ALA A 151 12.44 1.07 -19.06
N TYR A 152 12.23 0.07 -18.21
CA TYR A 152 11.82 -1.28 -18.63
C TYR A 152 10.37 -1.52 -18.18
N LYS A 153 9.45 -1.68 -19.14
CA LYS A 153 8.04 -1.98 -18.84
C LYS A 153 7.93 -3.27 -18.04
N PHE A 154 7.05 -3.25 -17.04
CA PHE A 154 6.62 -4.39 -16.24
C PHE A 154 6.39 -5.63 -17.11
N SER A 155 7.25 -6.62 -16.97
CA SER A 155 7.02 -7.95 -17.50
C SER A 155 7.20 -8.96 -16.36
N ASN A 156 6.19 -9.82 -16.24
CA ASN A 156 5.97 -10.80 -15.18
C ASN A 156 5.54 -10.23 -13.82
N ASN A 157 4.51 -10.84 -13.25
CA ASN A 157 3.84 -10.56 -11.96
C ASN A 157 4.75 -10.69 -10.72
N LEU A 158 6.01 -10.28 -10.83
CA LEU A 158 7.05 -10.40 -9.82
C LEU A 158 6.73 -9.57 -8.59
N LEU A 159 6.12 -8.37 -8.74
CA LEU A 159 5.76 -7.58 -7.56
C LEU A 159 4.72 -8.32 -6.70
N GLY A 160 3.67 -8.84 -7.32
CA GLY A 160 2.68 -9.66 -6.63
C GLY A 160 3.30 -10.91 -5.99
N HIS A 161 4.22 -11.59 -6.68
CA HIS A 161 4.97 -12.72 -6.11
C HIS A 161 5.73 -12.33 -4.84
N GLU A 162 6.45 -11.20 -4.85
CA GLU A 162 7.22 -10.75 -3.68
C GLU A 162 6.33 -10.25 -2.53
N ILE A 163 5.21 -9.57 -2.84
CA ILE A 163 4.27 -9.11 -1.81
C ILE A 163 3.62 -10.31 -1.12
N VAL A 164 3.34 -11.40 -1.83
CA VAL A 164 2.81 -12.62 -1.21
C VAL A 164 3.77 -13.13 -0.13
N HIS A 165 5.08 -13.14 -0.38
CA HIS A 165 6.07 -13.55 0.63
C HIS A 165 6.06 -12.64 1.86
N LEU A 166 5.96 -11.32 1.69
CA LEU A 166 5.85 -10.35 2.79
C LEU A 166 4.60 -10.59 3.65
N VAL A 167 3.45 -10.76 3.00
CA VAL A 167 2.18 -10.94 3.71
C VAL A 167 2.17 -12.28 4.42
N LEU A 168 2.58 -13.36 3.77
CA LEU A 168 2.66 -14.68 4.40
C LEU A 168 3.61 -14.67 5.61
N HIS A 169 4.76 -14.00 5.51
CA HIS A 169 5.66 -13.83 6.65
C HIS A 169 4.95 -13.20 7.85
N ARG A 170 4.11 -12.18 7.65
CA ARG A 170 3.34 -11.56 8.75
C ARG A 170 2.27 -12.47 9.36
N PHE A 171 1.64 -13.33 8.57
CA PHE A 171 0.55 -14.20 9.03
C PHE A 171 1.02 -15.56 9.58
N TYR A 172 2.25 -15.97 9.28
CA TYR A 172 2.78 -17.31 9.57
C TYR A 172 4.18 -17.30 10.19
N THR A 173 4.62 -16.20 10.80
CA THR A 173 5.84 -16.22 11.62
C THR A 173 5.68 -17.16 12.80
N ASP A 174 6.36 -18.31 12.72
CA ASP A 174 6.82 -19.11 13.85
C ASP A 174 8.10 -18.48 14.45
#